data_AF-A0A938NUP7-F1
#
_entry.id   AF-A0A938NUP7-F1
#
_cell.length_a   1.000
_cell.length_b   1.000
_cell.length_c   1.000
_cell.angle_alpha   90.00
_cell.angle_beta   90.00
_cell.angle_gamma   90.00
#
_symmetry.space_group_name_H-M   'P 1'
#
loop_
_entity.id
_entity.type
_entity.pdbx_description
1 polymer ?
#
loop_
_entity_poly.entity_id
_entity_poly.type
_entity_poly.pdbx_seq_one_letter_code
_entity_poly.pdbx_strand_id
1 'polypeptide(L)'
;MKICVGIDVGSVAVKLAACGRTDEPLGAVPTPGNASGMFYFVQDHTIPLLLSHSLRTRGEPVEAARRLLDEFRNTFDHFEIVGLCVTGSGGKALSAALDVPFENSFKAIAQAAATLWTDVRTVLELGGETARYVRIEVNDQHLVRIVDYEKNGDCAAGTGAFIEQQAARLKYSLEEVGEAVLQAEKAALIAGRCSVFAKTDMVHAQQKGYNPPAILRGLCEAVVRNFKSSVCKGKQILPKVLFAGGLALNRGVVQAVRQIFELDRESLIIPPFPASMGAIGCALIERNRQAARNVEIVPEIQINAAPRGPYAVNTAKPVNAGRLPTLSTDHVSFLRDRVVPYSFEGKALPVDVYLGIDVGSVSTNLVLVDDDDNIIKEIYVRTDGRPIEVVNRGLRDIEEELGSRIRVCATGTTGSGRELIGALVSADTINDEITAHKTGALYISERLQEQKVDTIFEIGGQDSKFISIEDGVVVDFSMNEACAAGTGSFLEEQAERLGISIVKEFSALAFASAAPVQFGERCTVFIESDINTHIQQGTDKADIVAGLAYSIALNYLNRVVRGRKIG
;
A
#
# COMPACT_ATOMS: atom_id res chain seq x y z
N MET A 1 -11.82 -40.84 -5.65
CA MET A 1 -10.91 -40.75 -4.49
C MET A 1 -11.46 -39.73 -3.51
N LYS A 2 -11.55 -40.07 -2.22
CA LYS A 2 -12.15 -39.18 -1.20
C LYS A 2 -11.14 -38.22 -0.61
N ILE A 3 -11.48 -36.93 -0.60
CA ILE A 3 -10.58 -35.85 -0.16
C ILE A 3 -11.24 -34.91 0.86
N CYS A 4 -10.40 -34.32 1.71
CA CYS A 4 -10.76 -33.22 2.59
C CYS A 4 -10.14 -31.93 2.06
N VAL A 5 -10.95 -30.88 1.96
CA VAL A 5 -10.57 -29.58 1.41
C VAL A 5 -10.56 -28.52 2.51
N GLY A 6 -9.52 -27.69 2.50
CA GLY A 6 -9.38 -26.52 3.34
C GLY A 6 -9.28 -25.26 2.47
N ILE A 7 -10.02 -24.20 2.83
CA ILE A 7 -9.95 -22.91 2.14
C ILE A 7 -9.57 -21.82 3.14
N ASP A 8 -8.49 -21.10 2.86
CA ASP A 8 -8.08 -19.91 3.62
C ASP A 8 -8.48 -18.64 2.86
N VAL A 9 -9.52 -17.97 3.36
CA VAL A 9 -10.06 -16.74 2.78
C VAL A 9 -9.43 -15.54 3.48
N GLY A 10 -8.27 -15.11 3.00
CA GLY A 10 -7.62 -13.89 3.46
C GLY A 10 -8.28 -12.63 2.89
N SER A 11 -7.88 -11.46 3.38
CA SER A 11 -8.34 -10.17 2.83
C SER A 11 -7.74 -9.88 1.45
N VAL A 12 -6.48 -10.27 1.23
CA VAL A 12 -5.76 -10.02 -0.03
C VAL A 12 -5.88 -11.17 -1.04
N ALA A 13 -5.89 -12.42 -0.56
CA ALA A 13 -5.93 -13.58 -1.44
C ALA A 13 -6.53 -14.82 -0.77
N VAL A 14 -7.17 -15.66 -1.57
CA VAL A 14 -7.72 -16.97 -1.20
C VAL A 14 -6.77 -18.08 -1.62
N LYS A 15 -6.68 -19.15 -0.80
CA LYS A 15 -5.91 -20.36 -1.09
C LYS A 15 -6.74 -21.59 -0.78
N LEU A 16 -6.53 -22.65 -1.54
CA LEU A 16 -7.14 -23.95 -1.35
C LEU A 16 -6.05 -25.00 -1.13
N ALA A 17 -6.31 -25.92 -0.21
CA ALA A 17 -5.52 -27.12 -0.02
C ALA A 17 -6.45 -28.33 0.06
N ALA A 18 -6.03 -29.46 -0.49
CA ALA A 18 -6.72 -30.73 -0.40
C ALA A 18 -5.75 -31.83 0.03
N CYS A 19 -6.26 -32.77 0.81
CA CYS A 19 -5.54 -33.97 1.21
C CYS A 19 -6.47 -35.18 1.20
N GLY A 20 -5.92 -36.37 0.99
CA GLY A 20 -6.68 -37.62 1.05
C GLY A 20 -7.11 -37.94 2.49
N ARG A 21 -8.04 -38.89 2.65
CA ARG A 21 -8.40 -39.40 3.97
C ARG A 21 -7.25 -40.19 4.59
N THR A 22 -7.37 -40.52 5.88
CA THR A 22 -6.36 -41.32 6.58
C THR A 22 -6.29 -42.76 6.08
N ASP A 23 -7.43 -43.32 5.69
CA ASP A 23 -7.61 -44.65 5.10
C ASP A 23 -7.43 -44.67 3.57
N GLU A 24 -7.54 -43.51 2.91
CA GLU A 24 -7.39 -43.33 1.46
C GLU A 24 -6.48 -42.12 1.16
N PRO A 25 -5.16 -42.22 1.37
CA PRO A 25 -4.22 -41.12 1.19
C PRO A 25 -4.12 -40.72 -0.28
N LEU A 26 -3.94 -39.43 -0.54
CA LEU A 26 -3.82 -38.87 -1.89
C LEU A 26 -2.67 -39.58 -2.64
N GLY A 27 -2.97 -40.27 -3.73
CA GLY A 27 -1.97 -40.97 -4.55
C GLY A 27 -1.21 -40.00 -5.46
N ALA A 28 -0.28 -40.51 -6.26
CA ALA A 28 0.28 -39.77 -7.38
C ALA A 28 -0.82 -39.58 -8.44
N VAL A 29 -1.54 -38.48 -8.37
CA VAL A 29 -2.55 -38.13 -9.37
C VAL A 29 -1.82 -37.41 -10.50
N PRO A 30 -1.86 -37.92 -11.74
CA PRO A 30 -1.31 -37.19 -12.86
C PRO A 30 -2.03 -35.86 -12.95
N THR A 31 -1.30 -34.75 -12.82
CA THR A 31 -1.82 -33.43 -13.16
C THR A 31 -2.44 -33.56 -14.54
N PRO A 32 -3.75 -33.31 -14.73
CA PRO A 32 -4.35 -33.48 -16.04
C PRO A 32 -3.50 -32.71 -17.05
N GLY A 33 -3.14 -33.34 -18.16
CA GLY A 33 -2.22 -32.81 -19.17
C GLY A 33 -2.72 -31.58 -19.93
N ASN A 34 -3.63 -30.80 -19.34
CA ASN A 34 -4.14 -29.48 -19.73
C ASN A 34 -4.75 -28.71 -18.53
N ALA A 35 -4.45 -29.10 -17.27
CA ALA A 35 -4.99 -28.43 -16.09
C ALA A 35 -4.38 -27.03 -15.96
N SER A 36 -5.26 -26.04 -15.88
CA SER A 36 -4.99 -24.65 -15.48
C SER A 36 -3.83 -24.60 -14.48
N GLY A 37 -2.81 -23.78 -14.75
CA GLY A 37 -1.63 -23.59 -13.88
C GLY A 37 -1.93 -23.03 -12.48
N MET A 38 -3.17 -23.18 -11.98
CA MET A 38 -3.67 -22.79 -10.68
C MET A 38 -3.40 -23.83 -9.58
N PHE A 39 -3.26 -25.12 -9.89
CA PHE A 39 -3.07 -26.17 -8.88
C PHE A 39 -1.78 -26.97 -9.09
N TYR A 40 -1.15 -27.39 -7.98
CA TYR A 40 0.07 -28.19 -7.99
C TYR A 40 0.09 -29.21 -6.85
N PHE A 41 0.74 -30.36 -7.09
CA PHE A 41 0.89 -31.44 -6.12
C PHE A 41 2.19 -31.30 -5.33
N VAL A 42 2.15 -31.67 -4.06
CA VAL A 42 3.31 -31.75 -3.18
C VAL A 42 3.39 -33.15 -2.57
N GLN A 43 4.45 -33.89 -2.89
CA GLN A 43 4.66 -35.28 -2.45
C GLN A 43 5.75 -35.44 -1.38
N ASP A 44 6.56 -34.42 -1.11
CA ASP A 44 7.75 -34.50 -0.25
C ASP A 44 7.45 -34.56 1.26
N HIS A 45 6.18 -34.72 1.64
CA HIS A 45 5.73 -34.80 3.02
C HIS A 45 5.03 -36.12 3.31
N THR A 46 4.96 -36.48 4.60
CA THR A 46 4.23 -37.67 5.09
C THR A 46 2.77 -37.72 4.65
N ILE A 47 2.20 -36.57 4.28
CA ILE A 47 0.85 -36.41 3.78
C ILE A 47 0.96 -35.71 2.42
N PRO A 48 0.64 -36.40 1.31
CA PRO A 48 0.58 -35.74 0.01
C PRO A 48 -0.53 -34.69 -0.03
N LEU A 49 -0.23 -33.53 -0.62
CA LEU A 49 -1.10 -32.36 -0.68
C LEU A 49 -1.35 -31.94 -2.13
N LEU A 50 -2.54 -31.44 -2.40
CA LEU A 50 -2.87 -30.70 -3.62
C LEU A 50 -3.19 -29.26 -3.22
N LEU A 51 -2.43 -28.31 -3.75
CA LEU A 51 -2.49 -26.90 -3.35
C LEU A 51 -2.86 -26.02 -4.54
N SER A 52 -3.50 -24.88 -4.27
CA SER A 52 -3.65 -23.81 -5.25
C SER A 52 -2.51 -22.79 -5.16
N HIS A 53 -2.26 -22.11 -6.26
CA HIS A 53 -1.64 -20.78 -6.23
C HIS A 53 -2.61 -19.78 -5.56
N SER A 54 -2.08 -18.65 -5.10
CA SER A 54 -2.88 -17.63 -4.43
C SER A 54 -3.75 -16.87 -5.43
N LEU A 55 -5.07 -16.86 -5.20
CA LEU A 55 -6.02 -16.09 -6.00
C LEU A 55 -6.34 -14.76 -5.31
N ARG A 56 -6.00 -13.63 -5.93
CA ARG A 56 -6.28 -12.28 -5.37
C ARG A 56 -7.78 -12.05 -5.22
N THR A 57 -8.22 -11.50 -4.09
CA THR A 57 -9.65 -11.23 -3.80
C THR A 57 -10.21 -10.05 -4.58
N ARG A 58 -9.37 -9.03 -4.83
CA ARG A 58 -9.78 -7.74 -5.42
C ARG A 58 -10.96 -7.09 -4.69
N GLY A 59 -11.01 -7.23 -3.36
CA GLY A 59 -12.09 -6.71 -2.53
C GLY A 59 -13.33 -7.62 -2.42
N GLU A 60 -13.36 -8.75 -3.14
CA GLU A 60 -14.48 -9.69 -3.16
C GLU A 60 -14.08 -11.09 -2.64
N PRO A 61 -13.80 -11.24 -1.32
CA PRO A 61 -13.20 -12.46 -0.78
C PRO A 61 -14.08 -13.71 -0.93
N VAL A 62 -15.40 -13.59 -0.76
CA VAL A 62 -16.34 -14.72 -0.88
C VAL A 62 -16.44 -15.20 -2.33
N GLU A 63 -16.54 -14.27 -3.28
CA GLU A 63 -16.63 -14.59 -4.70
C GLU A 63 -15.32 -15.16 -5.25
N ALA A 64 -14.18 -14.63 -4.82
CA ALA A 64 -12.88 -15.24 -5.11
C ALA A 64 -12.79 -16.69 -4.62
N ALA A 65 -13.27 -16.97 -3.40
CA ALA A 65 -13.25 -18.32 -2.86
C ALA A 65 -14.17 -19.29 -3.60
N ARG A 66 -15.36 -18.84 -4.01
CA ARG A 66 -16.28 -19.63 -4.84
C ARG A 66 -15.66 -19.98 -6.19
N ARG A 67 -15.10 -19.00 -6.90
CA ARG A 67 -14.39 -19.21 -8.17
C ARG A 67 -13.28 -20.25 -8.03
N LEU A 68 -12.47 -20.15 -6.97
CA LEU A 68 -11.38 -21.10 -6.74
C LEU A 68 -11.90 -22.53 -6.47
N LEU A 69 -13.00 -22.66 -5.71
CA LEU A 69 -13.63 -23.95 -5.45
C LEU A 69 -14.27 -24.55 -6.71
N ASP A 70 -14.93 -23.72 -7.53
CA ASP A 70 -15.53 -24.16 -8.79
C ASP A 70 -14.45 -24.60 -9.79
N GLU A 71 -13.36 -23.84 -9.90
CA GLU A 71 -12.19 -24.22 -10.72
C GLU A 71 -11.58 -25.55 -10.24
N PHE A 72 -11.47 -25.76 -8.93
CA PHE A 72 -11.00 -27.01 -8.35
C PHE A 72 -11.92 -28.19 -8.74
N ARG A 73 -13.24 -28.04 -8.59
CA ARG A 73 -14.22 -29.09 -8.93
C ARG A 73 -14.22 -29.42 -10.42
N ASN A 74 -14.08 -28.40 -11.27
CA ASN A 74 -14.01 -28.58 -12.72
C ASN A 74 -12.71 -29.26 -13.16
N THR A 75 -11.59 -28.96 -12.48
CA THR A 75 -10.28 -29.54 -12.81
C THR A 75 -10.15 -30.98 -12.30
N PHE A 76 -10.75 -31.28 -11.16
CA PHE A 76 -10.65 -32.57 -10.48
C PHE A 76 -12.03 -33.20 -10.21
N ASP A 77 -12.79 -33.42 -11.28
CA ASP A 77 -14.14 -34.00 -11.28
C ASP A 77 -14.22 -35.44 -10.69
N HIS A 78 -13.11 -36.16 -10.69
CA HIS A 78 -12.97 -37.52 -10.16
C HIS A 78 -12.71 -37.58 -8.63
N PHE A 79 -12.53 -36.43 -7.97
CA PHE A 79 -12.42 -36.37 -6.51
C PHE A 79 -13.79 -36.18 -5.86
N GLU A 80 -14.04 -36.98 -4.82
CA GLU A 80 -15.21 -36.84 -3.95
C GLU A 80 -14.80 -36.02 -2.73
N ILE A 81 -15.35 -34.81 -2.58
CA ILE A 81 -15.10 -33.96 -1.41
C ILE A 81 -15.94 -34.47 -0.24
N VAL A 82 -15.30 -35.16 0.69
CA VAL A 82 -15.96 -35.73 1.89
C VAL A 82 -15.87 -34.83 3.12
N GLY A 83 -15.17 -33.70 3.01
CA GLY A 83 -15.04 -32.73 4.07
C GLY A 83 -14.54 -31.40 3.52
N LEU A 84 -15.15 -30.31 3.97
CA LEU A 84 -14.76 -28.95 3.61
C LEU A 84 -14.70 -28.09 4.87
N CYS A 85 -13.59 -27.39 5.08
CA CYS A 85 -13.41 -26.49 6.21
C CYS A 85 -12.81 -25.17 5.73
N VAL A 86 -13.23 -24.06 6.32
CA VAL A 86 -12.81 -22.72 5.89
C VAL A 86 -12.19 -21.92 7.04
N THR A 87 -11.21 -21.07 6.73
CA THR A 87 -10.59 -20.14 7.70
C THR A 87 -10.28 -18.79 7.06
N GLY A 88 -9.53 -17.95 7.76
CA GLY A 88 -9.13 -16.62 7.33
C GLY A 88 -10.13 -15.54 7.73
N SER A 89 -9.79 -14.27 7.44
CA SER A 89 -10.60 -13.11 7.79
C SER A 89 -11.96 -13.10 7.09
N GLY A 90 -12.03 -13.57 5.85
CA GLY A 90 -13.27 -13.76 5.09
C GLY A 90 -13.95 -15.12 5.32
N GLY A 91 -13.35 -16.01 6.11
CA GLY A 91 -13.80 -17.40 6.25
C GLY A 91 -15.19 -17.53 6.87
N LYS A 92 -15.57 -16.66 7.81
CA LYS A 92 -16.91 -16.68 8.43
C LYS A 92 -18.03 -16.37 7.43
N ALA A 93 -17.78 -15.42 6.52
CA ALA A 93 -18.75 -15.08 5.48
C ALA A 93 -18.95 -16.25 4.49
N LEU A 94 -17.85 -16.90 4.09
CA LEU A 94 -17.91 -18.08 3.24
C LEU A 94 -18.57 -19.28 3.95
N SER A 95 -18.24 -19.50 5.22
CA SER A 95 -18.83 -20.54 6.07
C SER A 95 -20.35 -20.42 6.11
N ALA A 96 -20.88 -19.22 6.34
CA ALA A 96 -22.32 -18.97 6.34
C ALA A 96 -22.94 -19.14 4.94
N ALA A 97 -22.23 -18.76 3.87
CA ALA A 97 -22.72 -18.86 2.50
C ALA A 97 -22.80 -20.30 1.98
N LEU A 98 -21.91 -21.18 2.43
CA LEU A 98 -21.82 -22.58 1.99
C LEU A 98 -22.31 -23.59 3.03
N ASP A 99 -22.69 -23.14 4.23
CA ASP A 99 -23.03 -23.97 5.39
C ASP A 99 -21.94 -24.99 5.75
N VAL A 100 -20.69 -24.52 5.83
CA VAL A 100 -19.50 -25.35 6.09
C VAL A 100 -18.78 -24.93 7.37
N PRO A 101 -18.11 -25.85 8.09
CA PRO A 101 -17.37 -25.52 9.30
C PRO A 101 -16.34 -24.39 9.11
N PHE A 102 -16.40 -23.38 9.98
CA PHE A 102 -15.36 -22.37 10.12
C PHE A 102 -14.35 -22.79 11.19
N GLU A 103 -13.07 -22.70 10.86
CA GLU A 103 -11.97 -22.88 11.80
C GLU A 103 -11.19 -21.61 12.08
N ASN A 104 -10.71 -21.51 13.31
CA ASN A 104 -9.86 -20.40 13.72
C ASN A 104 -8.47 -20.52 13.06
N SER A 105 -8.00 -19.43 12.44
CA SER A 105 -6.74 -19.43 11.69
C SER A 105 -5.51 -19.78 12.54
N PHE A 106 -5.52 -19.44 13.84
CA PHE A 106 -4.47 -19.85 14.77
C PHE A 106 -4.42 -21.37 14.94
N LYS A 107 -5.58 -22.02 15.04
CA LYS A 107 -5.67 -23.48 15.12
C LYS A 107 -5.25 -24.14 13.82
N ALA A 108 -5.71 -23.61 12.68
CA ALA A 108 -5.36 -24.12 11.37
C ALA A 108 -3.84 -24.08 11.14
N ILE A 109 -3.20 -22.92 11.31
CA ILE A 109 -1.76 -22.81 11.08
C ILE A 109 -0.94 -23.63 12.07
N ALA A 110 -1.36 -23.71 13.35
CA ALA A 110 -0.72 -24.55 14.34
C ALA A 110 -0.83 -26.04 13.98
N GLN A 111 -2.00 -26.49 13.51
CA GLN A 111 -2.19 -27.87 13.07
C GLN A 111 -1.28 -28.20 11.88
N ALA A 112 -1.24 -27.34 10.86
CA ALA A 112 -0.37 -27.53 9.71
C ALA A 112 1.11 -27.62 10.11
N ALA A 113 1.57 -26.68 10.93
CA ALA A 113 2.95 -26.63 11.40
C ALA A 113 3.32 -27.90 12.17
N ALA A 114 2.55 -28.28 13.18
CA ALA A 114 2.84 -29.44 14.02
C ALA A 114 2.75 -30.79 13.29
N THR A 115 1.89 -30.88 12.26
CA THR A 115 1.72 -32.13 11.50
C THR A 115 2.86 -32.35 10.52
N LEU A 116 3.32 -31.29 9.85
CA LEU A 116 4.31 -31.36 8.79
C LEU A 116 5.75 -31.16 9.28
N TRP A 117 5.93 -30.44 10.39
CA TRP A 117 7.22 -30.20 11.05
C TRP A 117 7.09 -30.40 12.57
N THR A 118 7.35 -31.62 13.04
CA THR A 118 7.09 -32.06 14.41
C THR A 118 7.99 -31.42 15.48
N ASP A 119 9.13 -30.85 15.08
CA ASP A 119 10.09 -30.17 15.95
C ASP A 119 9.87 -28.65 16.04
N VAL A 120 8.87 -28.10 15.32
CA VAL A 120 8.50 -26.69 15.43
C VAL A 120 7.87 -26.40 16.79
N ARG A 121 8.25 -25.26 17.37
CA ARG A 121 7.71 -24.75 18.65
C ARG A 121 7.12 -23.34 18.53
N THR A 122 7.56 -22.59 17.53
CA THR A 122 7.08 -21.23 17.27
C THR A 122 6.70 -21.07 15.81
N VAL A 123 5.55 -20.46 15.54
CA VAL A 123 5.13 -20.03 14.20
C VAL A 123 5.08 -18.51 14.17
N LEU A 124 5.80 -17.92 13.22
CA LEU A 124 5.70 -16.52 12.85
C LEU A 124 4.96 -16.46 11.51
N GLU A 125 3.91 -15.65 11.41
CA GLU A 125 3.16 -15.49 10.17
C GLU A 125 3.15 -14.02 9.76
N LEU A 126 3.60 -13.70 8.55
CA LEU A 126 3.48 -12.37 7.95
C LEU A 126 2.71 -12.46 6.63
N GLY A 127 1.44 -12.06 6.67
CA GLY A 127 0.52 -12.01 5.55
C GLY A 127 0.35 -10.60 4.97
N GLY A 128 -0.67 -10.43 4.11
CA GLY A 128 -0.98 -9.16 3.45
C GLY A 128 -1.38 -8.07 4.44
N GLU A 129 -2.33 -8.34 5.33
CA GLU A 129 -2.79 -7.37 6.35
C GLU A 129 -2.72 -7.93 7.78
N THR A 130 -2.37 -9.21 7.90
CA THR A 130 -2.32 -9.90 9.20
C THR A 130 -0.93 -10.41 9.48
N ALA A 131 -0.47 -10.19 10.70
CA ALA A 131 0.78 -10.67 11.25
C ALA A 131 0.48 -11.40 12.56
N ARG A 132 1.05 -12.60 12.76
CA ARG A 132 0.74 -13.45 13.91
C ARG A 132 1.98 -14.11 14.50
N TYR A 133 1.96 -14.25 15.82
CA TYR A 133 2.86 -15.11 16.57
C TYR A 133 2.05 -16.23 17.21
N VAL A 134 2.56 -17.47 17.14
CA VAL A 134 1.94 -18.63 17.78
C VAL A 134 3.02 -19.51 18.40
N ARG A 135 2.88 -19.84 19.68
CA ARG A 135 3.71 -20.84 20.36
C ARG A 135 2.90 -22.12 20.54
N ILE A 136 3.48 -23.23 20.14
CA ILE A 136 2.81 -24.53 20.14
C ILE A 136 3.59 -25.55 20.96
N GLU A 137 2.84 -26.42 21.62
CA GLU A 137 3.31 -27.65 22.24
C GLU A 137 2.55 -28.82 21.62
N VAL A 138 3.26 -29.92 21.38
CA VAL A 138 2.67 -31.16 20.89
C VAL A 138 2.85 -32.20 21.99
N ASN A 139 1.76 -32.80 22.44
CA ASN A 139 1.83 -33.85 23.47
C ASN A 139 2.19 -35.21 22.85
N ASP A 140 2.42 -36.23 23.69
CA ASP A 140 2.79 -37.58 23.24
C ASP A 140 1.74 -38.22 22.31
N GLN A 141 0.47 -37.79 22.41
CA GLN A 141 -0.64 -38.21 21.54
C GLN A 141 -0.74 -37.39 20.24
N HIS A 142 0.27 -36.57 19.94
CA HIS A 142 0.35 -35.72 18.74
C HIS A 142 -0.77 -34.66 18.66
N LEU A 143 -1.36 -34.30 19.79
CA LEU A 143 -2.33 -33.22 19.89
C LEU A 143 -1.60 -31.88 20.05
N VAL A 144 -2.01 -30.92 19.23
CA VAL A 144 -1.42 -29.58 19.17
C VAL A 144 -2.12 -28.67 20.18
N ARG A 145 -1.34 -28.08 21.09
CA ARG A 145 -1.79 -27.06 22.03
C ARG A 145 -1.12 -25.73 21.70
N ILE A 146 -1.93 -24.68 21.56
CA ILE A 146 -1.43 -23.30 21.48
C ILE A 146 -1.23 -22.80 22.91
N VAL A 147 0.02 -22.46 23.25
CA VAL A 147 0.42 -22.07 24.61
C VAL A 147 0.48 -20.56 24.77
N ASP A 148 0.83 -19.86 23.69
CA ASP A 148 0.79 -18.40 23.62
C ASP A 148 0.52 -17.99 22.18
N TYR A 149 -0.13 -16.84 21.99
CA TYR A 149 -0.38 -16.29 20.67
C TYR A 149 -0.51 -14.77 20.74
N GLU A 150 -0.32 -14.11 19.60
CA GLU A 150 -0.58 -12.68 19.43
C GLU A 150 -0.82 -12.36 17.95
N LYS A 151 -1.53 -11.27 17.68
CA LYS A 151 -1.68 -10.72 16.32
C LYS A 151 -1.55 -9.20 16.30
N ASN A 152 -1.29 -8.65 15.13
CA ASN A 152 -1.45 -7.20 14.92
C ASN A 152 -2.93 -6.78 15.05
N GLY A 153 -3.13 -5.53 15.48
CA GLY A 153 -4.42 -4.83 15.36
C GLY A 153 -4.66 -4.31 13.95
N ASP A 154 -5.46 -3.25 13.80
CA ASP A 154 -5.85 -2.69 12.49
C ASP A 154 -4.72 -1.95 11.74
N CYS A 155 -3.48 -2.05 12.21
CA CYS A 155 -2.34 -1.36 11.62
C CYS A 155 -1.70 -2.19 10.50
N ALA A 156 -1.59 -1.60 9.31
CA ALA A 156 -0.85 -2.18 8.19
C ALA A 156 0.68 -2.19 8.41
N ALA A 157 1.21 -1.39 9.33
CA ALA A 157 2.64 -1.37 9.62
C ALA A 157 3.11 -2.74 10.14
N GLY A 158 4.06 -3.34 9.44
CA GLY A 158 4.51 -4.71 9.74
C GLY A 158 3.82 -5.82 8.93
N THR A 159 3.12 -5.48 7.84
CA THR A 159 2.43 -6.44 6.96
C THR A 159 2.83 -6.29 5.49
N GLY A 160 2.39 -7.20 4.63
CA GLY A 160 2.67 -7.17 3.19
C GLY A 160 2.09 -5.97 2.47
N ALA A 161 0.91 -5.49 2.87
CA ALA A 161 0.26 -4.31 2.31
C ALA A 161 1.15 -3.06 2.49
N PHE A 162 1.85 -2.95 3.61
CA PHE A 162 2.80 -1.87 3.82
C PHE A 162 3.98 -1.94 2.84
N ILE A 163 4.54 -3.13 2.59
CA ILE A 163 5.62 -3.28 1.60
C ILE A 163 5.10 -2.97 0.20
N GLU A 164 3.95 -3.53 -0.19
CA GLU A 164 3.32 -3.32 -1.50
C GLU A 164 3.10 -1.83 -1.77
N GLN A 165 2.51 -1.10 -0.81
CA GLN A 165 2.25 0.33 -0.94
C GLN A 165 3.56 1.12 -1.09
N GLN A 166 4.59 0.84 -0.28
CA GLN A 166 5.85 1.57 -0.34
C GLN A 166 6.68 1.21 -1.58
N ALA A 167 6.74 -0.06 -1.96
CA ALA A 167 7.48 -0.53 -3.14
C ALA A 167 6.90 0.03 -4.44
N ALA A 168 5.57 0.13 -4.55
CA ALA A 168 4.90 0.72 -5.71
C ALA A 168 5.37 2.16 -6.00
N ARG A 169 5.73 2.93 -4.96
CA ARG A 169 6.27 4.30 -5.10
C ARG A 169 7.64 4.33 -5.77
N LEU A 170 8.41 3.26 -5.63
CA LEU A 170 9.69 3.06 -6.31
C LEU A 170 9.53 2.31 -7.63
N LYS A 171 8.28 2.06 -8.08
CA LYS A 171 7.92 1.28 -9.27
C LYS A 171 8.36 -0.19 -9.20
N TYR A 172 8.30 -0.77 -8.01
CA TYR A 172 8.48 -2.21 -7.79
C TYR A 172 7.16 -2.85 -7.37
N SER A 173 6.86 -3.99 -7.97
CA SER A 173 5.87 -4.95 -7.44
C SER A 173 6.43 -5.66 -6.21
N LEU A 174 5.54 -6.20 -5.37
CA LEU A 174 5.93 -6.93 -4.15
C LEU A 174 6.82 -8.14 -4.47
N GLU A 175 6.58 -8.78 -5.61
CA GLU A 175 7.32 -9.92 -6.13
C GLU A 175 8.75 -9.53 -6.53
N GLU A 176 8.94 -8.36 -7.14
CA GLU A 176 10.26 -7.85 -7.54
C GLU A 176 11.12 -7.42 -6.33
N VAL A 177 10.51 -6.98 -5.23
CA VAL A 177 11.22 -6.52 -4.02
C VAL A 177 12.20 -7.60 -3.52
N GLY A 178 11.79 -8.87 -3.53
CA GLY A 178 12.58 -9.96 -2.96
C GLY A 178 13.96 -10.12 -3.62
N GLU A 179 14.02 -10.00 -4.95
CA GLU A 179 15.27 -10.09 -5.70
C GLU A 179 16.01 -8.75 -5.73
N ALA A 180 15.28 -7.63 -5.83
CA ALA A 180 15.88 -6.30 -5.85
C ALA A 180 16.76 -6.04 -4.62
N VAL A 181 16.30 -6.41 -3.42
CA VAL A 181 17.06 -6.14 -2.18
C VAL A 181 18.38 -6.90 -2.07
N LEU A 182 18.54 -8.01 -2.81
CA LEU A 182 19.76 -8.81 -2.79
C LEU A 182 20.93 -8.10 -3.50
N GLN A 183 20.61 -7.11 -4.34
CA GLN A 183 21.60 -6.27 -5.02
C GLN A 183 22.14 -5.13 -4.11
N ALA A 184 21.53 -4.93 -2.93
CA ALA A 184 21.90 -3.84 -2.04
C ALA A 184 22.98 -4.27 -1.04
N GLU A 185 24.13 -3.60 -1.07
CA GLU A 185 25.20 -3.80 -0.08
C GLU A 185 24.77 -3.36 1.33
N LYS A 186 24.07 -2.21 1.40
CA LYS A 186 23.60 -1.59 2.64
C LYS A 186 22.09 -1.36 2.62
N ALA A 187 21.48 -1.33 3.80
CA ALA A 187 20.08 -0.95 3.98
C ALA A 187 19.97 0.54 4.34
N ALA A 188 18.99 1.24 3.77
CA ALA A 188 18.61 2.57 4.25
C ALA A 188 17.91 2.44 5.61
N LEU A 189 18.10 3.43 6.49
CA LEU A 189 17.40 3.46 7.77
C LEU A 189 15.95 3.91 7.55
N ILE A 190 15.02 2.96 7.56
CA ILE A 190 13.57 3.22 7.52
C ILE A 190 12.98 2.85 8.88
N ALA A 191 12.29 3.79 9.53
CA ALA A 191 11.70 3.57 10.86
C ALA A 191 10.44 2.70 10.78
N GLY A 192 9.70 2.77 9.68
CA GLY A 192 8.57 1.89 9.36
C GLY A 192 7.30 2.14 10.16
N ARG A 193 7.15 3.28 10.86
CA ARG A 193 6.05 3.52 11.81
C ARG A 193 4.65 3.39 11.20
N CYS A 194 4.36 4.17 10.16
CA CYS A 194 3.17 4.05 9.34
C CYS A 194 3.54 4.32 7.88
N SER A 195 2.64 4.00 6.94
CA SER A 195 2.87 4.22 5.50
C SER A 195 3.26 5.65 5.16
N VAL A 196 2.69 6.63 5.86
CA VAL A 196 3.02 8.05 5.68
C VAL A 196 4.44 8.38 6.16
N PHE A 197 4.81 8.00 7.38
CA PHE A 197 6.16 8.25 7.89
C PHE A 197 7.22 7.49 7.09
N ALA A 198 6.90 6.26 6.68
CA ALA A 198 7.80 5.46 5.86
C ALA A 198 8.09 6.13 4.52
N LYS A 199 7.10 6.79 3.92
CA LYS A 199 7.29 7.61 2.71
C LYS A 199 8.33 8.70 2.95
N THR A 200 8.20 9.47 4.02
CA THR A 200 9.17 10.52 4.38
C THR A 200 10.57 9.95 4.60
N ASP A 201 10.68 8.82 5.32
CA ASP A 201 11.98 8.14 5.53
C ASP A 201 12.62 7.71 4.20
N MET A 202 11.82 7.18 3.27
CA MET A 202 12.27 6.74 1.95
C MET A 202 12.74 7.92 1.10
N VAL A 203 12.00 9.02 1.10
CA VAL A 203 12.37 10.25 0.39
C VAL A 203 13.68 10.81 0.94
N HIS A 204 13.82 10.89 2.27
CA HIS A 204 15.06 11.30 2.90
C HIS A 204 16.24 10.39 2.54
N ALA A 205 16.00 9.08 2.45
CA ALA A 205 17.01 8.14 1.97
C ALA A 205 17.40 8.41 0.51
N GLN A 206 16.45 8.72 -0.38
CA GLN A 206 16.74 9.09 -1.77
C GLN A 206 17.59 10.36 -1.86
N GLN A 207 17.28 11.37 -1.04
CA GLN A 207 18.05 12.61 -0.97
C GLN A 207 19.49 12.38 -0.50
N LYS A 208 19.70 11.40 0.38
CA LYS A 208 21.03 10.94 0.80
C LYS A 208 21.72 10.04 -0.23
N GLY A 209 21.14 9.86 -1.41
CA GLY A 209 21.72 9.08 -2.51
C GLY A 209 21.57 7.56 -2.36
N TYR A 210 20.66 7.07 -1.53
CA TYR A 210 20.36 5.63 -1.49
C TYR A 210 19.63 5.21 -2.77
N ASN A 211 20.10 4.13 -3.39
CA ASN A 211 19.42 3.52 -4.53
C ASN A 211 18.14 2.75 -4.09
N PRO A 212 17.21 2.47 -5.02
CA PRO A 212 15.96 1.77 -4.67
C PRO A 212 16.17 0.41 -3.97
N PRO A 213 17.10 -0.47 -4.40
CA PRO A 213 17.42 -1.70 -3.67
C PRO A 213 17.74 -1.51 -2.19
N ALA A 214 18.56 -0.49 -1.85
CA ALA A 214 18.94 -0.22 -0.47
C ALA A 214 17.75 0.29 0.38
N ILE A 215 16.86 1.08 -0.23
CA ILE A 215 15.64 1.56 0.42
C ILE A 215 14.67 0.40 0.67
N LEU A 216 14.44 -0.44 -0.34
CA LEU A 216 13.60 -1.64 -0.23
C LEU A 216 14.14 -2.61 0.83
N ARG A 217 15.47 -2.75 0.94
CA ARG A 217 16.08 -3.57 2.00
C ARG A 217 15.77 -3.01 3.39
N GLY A 218 15.92 -1.69 3.55
CA GLY A 218 15.54 -0.98 4.77
C GLY A 218 14.07 -1.15 5.13
N LEU A 219 13.18 -1.15 4.13
CA LEU A 219 11.74 -1.35 4.27
C LEU A 219 11.41 -2.77 4.77
N CYS A 220 12.03 -3.81 4.19
CA CYS A 220 11.88 -5.20 4.64
C CYS A 220 12.32 -5.36 6.11
N GLU A 221 13.45 -4.77 6.48
CA GLU A 221 13.92 -4.78 7.87
C GLU A 221 12.97 -4.03 8.81
N ALA A 222 12.42 -2.90 8.37
CA ALA A 222 11.48 -2.11 9.17
C ALA A 222 10.20 -2.90 9.48
N VAL A 223 9.65 -3.61 8.48
CA VAL A 223 8.48 -4.49 8.64
C VAL A 223 8.73 -5.56 9.71
N VAL A 224 9.89 -6.22 9.65
CA VAL A 224 10.24 -7.27 10.61
C VAL A 224 10.52 -6.70 12.00
N ARG A 225 11.19 -5.55 12.10
CA ARG A 225 11.39 -4.85 13.39
C ARG A 225 10.06 -4.50 14.05
N ASN A 226 9.11 -3.98 13.26
CA ASN A 226 7.78 -3.66 13.74
C ASN A 226 7.00 -4.90 14.15
N PHE A 227 7.11 -5.99 13.40
CA PHE A 227 6.49 -7.25 13.79
C PHE A 227 7.02 -7.74 15.15
N LYS A 228 8.36 -7.73 15.33
CA LYS A 228 9.00 -8.10 16.60
C LYS A 228 8.55 -7.20 17.76
N SER A 229 8.47 -5.89 17.56
CA SER A 229 8.13 -4.94 18.62
C SER A 229 6.62 -4.87 18.93
N SER A 230 5.75 -5.04 17.94
CA SER A 230 4.30 -4.83 18.09
C SER A 230 3.48 -6.10 18.27
N VAL A 231 3.93 -7.23 17.70
CA VAL A 231 3.26 -8.53 17.82
C VAL A 231 4.02 -9.43 18.78
N CYS A 232 5.34 -9.60 18.59
CA CYS A 232 6.08 -10.48 19.50
C CYS A 232 6.25 -9.86 20.89
N LYS A 233 6.46 -8.54 21.04
CA LYS A 233 6.41 -7.82 22.34
C LYS A 233 7.14 -8.52 23.51
N GLY A 234 8.34 -9.04 23.27
CA GLY A 234 9.12 -9.75 24.30
C GLY A 234 8.68 -11.19 24.60
N LYS A 235 7.72 -11.74 23.83
CA LYS A 235 7.36 -13.15 23.88
C LYS A 235 8.55 -14.04 23.51
N GLN A 236 8.58 -15.23 24.10
CA GLN A 236 9.64 -16.20 23.87
C GLN A 236 9.57 -16.77 22.45
N ILE A 237 10.69 -16.74 21.74
CA ILE A 237 10.84 -17.36 20.42
C ILE A 237 11.66 -18.64 20.62
N LEU A 238 10.99 -19.79 20.60
CA LEU A 238 11.61 -21.10 20.81
C LEU A 238 11.88 -21.77 19.45
N PRO A 239 13.15 -22.11 19.12
CA PRO A 239 13.46 -22.94 17.97
C PRO A 239 12.90 -24.38 18.11
N LYS A 240 12.53 -25.05 17.02
CA LYS A 240 12.53 -24.53 15.65
C LYS A 240 11.35 -23.58 15.41
N VAL A 241 11.63 -22.52 14.66
CA VAL A 241 10.67 -21.48 14.29
C VAL A 241 10.24 -21.71 12.85
N LEU A 242 8.95 -21.81 12.60
CA LEU A 242 8.38 -21.85 11.24
C LEU A 242 7.92 -20.45 10.84
N PHE A 243 8.39 -19.93 9.71
CA PHE A 243 7.97 -18.64 9.18
C PHE A 243 7.05 -18.83 7.96
N ALA A 244 5.79 -18.41 8.11
CA ALA A 244 4.70 -18.61 7.16
C ALA A 244 4.08 -17.29 6.71
N GLY A 245 3.09 -17.40 5.82
CA GLY A 245 2.40 -16.27 5.19
C GLY A 245 3.04 -15.86 3.86
N GLY A 246 2.38 -14.93 3.16
CA GLY A 246 2.83 -14.49 1.84
C GLY A 246 4.21 -13.83 1.84
N LEU A 247 4.58 -13.11 2.91
CA LEU A 247 5.88 -12.46 2.99
C LEU A 247 7.05 -13.41 3.21
N ALA A 248 6.80 -14.67 3.58
CA ALA A 248 7.86 -15.68 3.61
C ALA A 248 8.33 -16.10 2.20
N LEU A 249 7.60 -15.72 1.14
CA LEU A 249 8.07 -15.83 -0.24
C LEU A 249 9.06 -14.72 -0.62
N ASN A 250 9.08 -13.61 0.12
CA ASN A 250 9.97 -12.49 -0.16
C ASN A 250 11.33 -12.71 0.52
N ARG A 251 12.37 -12.96 -0.29
CA ARG A 251 13.72 -13.27 0.19
C ARG A 251 14.31 -12.17 1.09
N GLY A 252 13.99 -10.91 0.83
CA GLY A 252 14.39 -9.79 1.66
C GLY A 252 13.78 -9.83 3.06
N VAL A 253 12.48 -10.14 3.15
CA VAL A 253 11.82 -10.32 4.44
C VAL A 253 12.36 -11.54 5.18
N VAL A 254 12.60 -12.66 4.48
CA VAL A 254 13.20 -13.86 5.08
C VAL A 254 14.58 -13.54 5.66
N GLN A 255 15.42 -12.82 4.93
CA GLN A 255 16.73 -12.38 5.42
C GLN A 255 16.60 -11.48 6.66
N ALA A 256 15.67 -10.52 6.62
CA ALA A 256 15.39 -9.64 7.74
C ALA A 256 14.90 -10.42 8.98
N VAL A 257 14.02 -11.40 8.83
CA VAL A 257 13.57 -12.28 9.94
C VAL A 257 14.76 -12.98 10.57
N ARG A 258 15.64 -13.58 9.76
CA ARG A 258 16.85 -14.27 10.26
C ARG A 258 17.75 -13.33 11.06
N GLN A 259 18.01 -12.14 10.53
CA GLN A 259 18.90 -11.17 11.17
C GLN A 259 18.30 -10.59 12.46
N ILE A 260 17.05 -10.15 12.41
CA ILE A 260 16.41 -9.43 13.52
C ILE A 260 15.99 -10.38 14.66
N PHE A 261 15.63 -11.62 14.35
CA PHE A 261 15.36 -12.65 15.37
C PHE A 261 16.59 -13.48 15.74
N GLU A 262 17.75 -13.21 15.13
CA GLU A 262 19.01 -13.90 15.40
C GLU A 262 18.90 -15.42 15.21
N LEU A 263 18.22 -15.84 14.13
CA LEU A 263 17.96 -17.25 13.81
C LEU A 263 18.89 -17.75 12.68
N ASP A 264 19.58 -18.86 12.94
CA ASP A 264 20.38 -19.56 11.93
C ASP A 264 19.52 -20.39 10.96
N ARG A 265 20.18 -21.11 10.03
CA ARG A 265 19.48 -21.93 9.00
C ARG A 265 18.75 -23.13 9.58
N GLU A 266 19.20 -23.67 10.71
CA GLU A 266 18.60 -24.86 11.31
C GLU A 266 17.43 -24.50 12.23
N SER A 267 17.47 -23.29 12.79
CA SER A 267 16.49 -22.74 13.72
C SER A 267 15.27 -22.14 13.03
N LEU A 268 15.42 -21.62 11.79
CA LEU A 268 14.32 -21.04 11.01
C LEU A 268 13.94 -21.94 9.82
N ILE A 269 12.72 -22.45 9.84
CA ILE A 269 12.10 -23.22 8.77
C ILE A 269 11.23 -22.29 7.92
N ILE A 270 11.51 -22.24 6.61
CA ILE A 270 10.59 -21.71 5.61
C ILE A 270 9.94 -22.90 4.92
N PRO A 271 8.63 -23.15 5.10
CA PRO A 271 7.96 -24.24 4.40
C PRO A 271 7.94 -23.95 2.89
N PRO A 272 7.85 -24.97 2.01
CA PRO A 272 7.83 -24.76 0.56
C PRO A 272 6.55 -24.07 0.07
N PHE A 273 5.49 -24.06 0.89
CA PHE A 273 4.18 -23.45 0.60
C PHE A 273 3.73 -22.50 1.73
N PRO A 274 4.52 -21.48 2.07
CA PRO A 274 4.28 -20.70 3.29
C PRO A 274 2.96 -19.93 3.28
N ALA A 275 2.48 -19.54 2.11
CA ALA A 275 1.20 -18.83 1.94
C ALA A 275 -0.05 -19.71 2.14
N SER A 276 0.09 -21.05 2.07
CA SER A 276 -1.04 -21.99 2.09
C SER A 276 -1.23 -22.70 3.43
N MET A 277 -0.42 -22.37 4.44
CA MET A 277 -0.42 -23.06 5.74
C MET A 277 -1.78 -23.04 6.45
N GLY A 278 -2.56 -21.96 6.34
CA GLY A 278 -3.92 -21.88 6.88
C GLY A 278 -4.90 -22.84 6.19
N ALA A 279 -4.84 -22.91 4.86
CA ALA A 279 -5.69 -23.81 4.06
C ALA A 279 -5.35 -25.28 4.35
N ILE A 280 -4.05 -25.60 4.41
CA ILE A 280 -3.55 -26.93 4.76
C ILE A 280 -4.03 -27.34 6.15
N GLY A 281 -3.94 -26.43 7.11
CA GLY A 281 -4.42 -26.64 8.47
C GLY A 281 -5.89 -27.04 8.52
N CYS A 282 -6.74 -26.34 7.75
CA CYS A 282 -8.16 -26.66 7.65
C CYS A 282 -8.41 -28.03 7.03
N ALA A 283 -7.72 -28.36 5.94
CA ALA A 283 -7.84 -29.66 5.30
C ALA A 283 -7.47 -30.80 6.25
N LEU A 284 -6.40 -30.63 7.04
CA LEU A 284 -5.95 -31.60 8.04
C LEU A 284 -6.91 -31.73 9.24
N ILE A 285 -7.44 -30.61 9.75
CA ILE A 285 -8.45 -30.63 10.81
C ILE A 285 -9.68 -31.40 10.34
N GLU A 286 -10.13 -31.15 9.11
CA GLU A 286 -11.30 -31.82 8.56
C GLU A 286 -11.03 -33.31 8.30
N ARG A 287 -9.85 -33.67 7.79
CA ARG A 287 -9.41 -35.07 7.68
C ARG A 287 -9.49 -35.80 9.02
N ASN A 288 -9.02 -35.16 10.10
CA ASN A 288 -9.06 -35.75 11.45
C ASN A 288 -10.50 -35.88 11.99
N ARG A 289 -11.38 -34.92 11.69
CA ARG A 289 -12.81 -35.01 12.05
C ARG A 289 -13.50 -36.16 11.34
N GLN A 290 -13.25 -36.35 10.05
CA GLN A 290 -13.83 -37.43 9.28
C GLN A 290 -13.37 -38.80 9.81
N ALA A 291 -12.08 -38.92 10.16
CA ALA A 291 -11.55 -40.13 10.80
C ALA A 291 -12.20 -40.41 12.17
N ALA A 292 -12.52 -39.39 12.96
CA ALA A 292 -13.17 -39.53 14.25
C ALA A 292 -14.68 -39.83 14.18
N ARG A 293 -15.35 -39.50 13.05
CA ARG A 293 -16.81 -39.54 12.94
C ARG A 293 -17.39 -40.86 12.43
N ASN A 294 -16.64 -41.77 11.81
CA ASN A 294 -17.22 -42.95 11.13
C ASN A 294 -18.44 -42.60 10.24
N VAL A 295 -18.45 -41.40 9.65
CA VAL A 295 -19.58 -40.92 8.84
C VAL A 295 -19.31 -41.18 7.36
N GLU A 296 -20.27 -41.85 6.73
CA GLU A 296 -20.43 -41.87 5.28
C GLU A 296 -21.14 -40.59 4.83
N ILE A 297 -20.47 -39.85 3.93
CA ILE A 297 -21.02 -38.90 2.95
C ILE A 297 -21.55 -37.57 3.52
N VAL A 298 -20.95 -36.46 3.08
CA VAL A 298 -21.52 -35.11 3.20
C VAL A 298 -22.59 -34.97 2.10
N PRO A 299 -23.80 -34.48 2.39
CA PRO A 299 -24.80 -34.23 1.35
C PRO A 299 -24.25 -33.30 0.28
N GLU A 300 -24.68 -33.53 -0.95
CA GLU A 300 -24.37 -32.71 -2.13
C GLU A 300 -24.49 -31.22 -1.80
N ILE A 301 -23.36 -30.49 -1.77
CA ILE A 301 -23.32 -29.05 -1.50
C ILE A 301 -24.06 -28.35 -2.66
N GLN A 302 -25.36 -28.14 -2.49
CA GLN A 302 -26.16 -27.38 -3.44
C GLN A 302 -25.86 -25.90 -3.25
N ILE A 303 -25.05 -25.36 -4.17
CA ILE A 303 -24.79 -23.93 -4.27
C ILE A 303 -25.99 -23.24 -4.92
N ASN A 304 -27.17 -23.33 -4.31
CA ASN A 304 -28.38 -22.68 -4.80
C ASN A 304 -28.68 -21.43 -3.98
N ALA A 305 -28.05 -20.30 -4.34
CA ALA A 305 -28.66 -18.98 -4.21
C ALA A 305 -27.79 -17.90 -4.90
N ALA A 306 -28.45 -17.11 -5.74
CA ALA A 306 -28.01 -15.77 -6.14
C ALA A 306 -27.62 -14.93 -4.91
N PRO A 307 -26.75 -13.91 -5.05
CA PRO A 307 -26.35 -13.05 -3.94
C PRO A 307 -27.58 -12.48 -3.23
N ARG A 308 -27.81 -12.90 -1.99
CA ARG A 308 -28.82 -12.26 -1.12
C ARG A 308 -28.27 -10.94 -0.60
N GLY A 309 -28.28 -9.92 -1.46
CA GLY A 309 -28.15 -8.50 -1.12
C GLY A 309 -26.89 -8.10 -0.35
N PRO A 310 -26.66 -6.78 -0.16
CA PRO A 310 -25.60 -6.32 0.72
C PRO A 310 -25.93 -6.77 2.15
N TYR A 311 -25.05 -7.58 2.73
CA TYR A 311 -25.06 -7.89 4.15
C TYR A 311 -24.94 -6.59 4.94
N ALA A 312 -26.05 -6.12 5.49
CA ALA A 312 -26.07 -5.09 6.51
C ALA A 312 -25.39 -5.66 7.76
N VAL A 313 -24.09 -5.40 7.91
CA VAL A 313 -23.41 -5.52 9.19
C VAL A 313 -24.01 -4.46 10.10
N ASN A 314 -24.96 -4.89 10.92
CA ASN A 314 -25.68 -4.02 11.82
C ASN A 314 -24.84 -3.73 13.07
N THR A 315 -23.88 -2.80 12.96
CA THR A 315 -23.37 -2.02 14.10
C THR A 315 -22.74 -0.70 13.64
N ALA A 316 -23.56 0.30 13.35
CA ALA A 316 -23.26 1.71 13.64
C ALA A 316 -24.58 2.50 13.55
N LYS A 317 -24.83 3.36 14.55
CA LYS A 317 -25.92 4.36 14.52
C LYS A 317 -25.89 5.11 13.18
N PRO A 318 -27.05 5.57 12.66
CA PRO A 318 -27.06 6.43 11.49
C PRO A 318 -26.19 7.65 11.81
N VAL A 319 -25.06 7.77 11.11
CA VAL A 319 -24.26 8.98 11.15
C VAL A 319 -25.08 10.01 10.38
N ASN A 320 -25.94 10.73 11.09
CA ASN A 320 -26.40 12.05 10.64
C ASN A 320 -25.17 12.96 10.66
N ALA A 321 -24.26 12.77 9.70
CA ALA A 321 -23.22 13.73 9.37
C ALA A 321 -23.93 14.87 8.64
N GLY A 322 -23.76 16.10 9.13
CA GLY A 322 -24.24 17.28 8.42
C GLY A 322 -23.68 17.27 6.99
N ARG A 323 -24.52 17.54 6.00
CA ARG A 323 -24.04 17.72 4.62
C ARG A 323 -23.28 19.04 4.54
N LEU A 324 -22.16 19.05 3.83
CA LEU A 324 -21.40 20.28 3.60
C LEU A 324 -22.01 21.07 2.43
N PRO A 325 -21.72 22.38 2.31
CA PRO A 325 -22.09 23.17 1.14
C PRO A 325 -21.47 22.60 -0.15
N THR A 326 -22.03 22.93 -1.30
CA THR A 326 -21.44 22.57 -2.60
C THR A 326 -20.15 23.35 -2.85
N LEU A 327 -19.19 22.73 -3.53
CA LEU A 327 -17.93 23.39 -3.90
C LEU A 327 -18.18 24.48 -4.96
N SER A 328 -17.47 25.61 -4.84
CA SER A 328 -17.50 26.70 -5.80
C SER A 328 -16.11 27.34 -5.94
N THR A 329 -15.84 27.94 -7.10
CA THR A 329 -14.64 28.72 -7.39
C THR A 329 -14.88 30.23 -7.38
N ASP A 330 -16.05 30.70 -6.89
CA ASP A 330 -16.43 32.12 -6.95
C ASP A 330 -15.43 33.07 -6.25
N HIS A 331 -14.63 32.56 -5.32
CA HIS A 331 -13.61 33.30 -4.59
C HIS A 331 -12.18 32.98 -5.04
N VAL A 332 -11.99 32.40 -6.23
CA VAL A 332 -10.69 31.97 -6.74
C VAL A 332 -10.32 32.73 -8.02
N SER A 333 -9.16 33.39 -8.01
CA SER A 333 -8.57 34.00 -9.21
C SER A 333 -7.50 33.08 -9.80
N PHE A 334 -7.78 32.50 -10.96
CA PHE A 334 -6.83 31.64 -11.69
C PHE A 334 -5.82 32.48 -12.49
N LEU A 335 -4.68 32.81 -11.88
CA LEU A 335 -3.65 33.63 -12.55
C LEU A 335 -3.04 32.97 -13.78
N ARG A 336 -3.03 31.64 -13.85
CA ARG A 336 -2.58 30.88 -15.03
C ARG A 336 -3.37 31.23 -16.30
N ASP A 337 -4.63 31.63 -16.16
CA ASP A 337 -5.50 31.97 -17.30
C ASP A 337 -5.19 33.38 -17.85
N ARG A 338 -4.32 34.14 -17.18
CA ARG A 338 -3.88 35.49 -17.56
C ARG A 338 -2.51 35.51 -18.26
N VAL A 339 -1.83 34.38 -18.35
CA VAL A 339 -0.47 34.27 -18.91
C VAL A 339 -0.54 34.18 -20.43
N VAL A 340 0.35 34.91 -21.11
CA VAL A 340 0.51 34.86 -22.57
C VAL A 340 1.71 33.98 -22.93
N PRO A 341 1.64 33.13 -23.97
CA PRO A 341 2.78 32.33 -24.40
C PRO A 341 4.00 33.20 -24.76
N TYR A 342 5.19 32.76 -24.37
CA TYR A 342 6.43 33.46 -24.70
C TYR A 342 6.70 33.46 -26.20
N SER A 343 7.14 34.61 -26.73
CA SER A 343 7.53 34.75 -28.13
C SER A 343 9.00 35.17 -28.23
N PHE A 344 9.75 34.47 -29.09
CA PHE A 344 11.11 34.85 -29.46
C PHE A 344 11.16 35.94 -30.54
N GLU A 345 10.00 36.36 -31.08
CA GLU A 345 9.95 37.34 -32.15
C GLU A 345 10.53 38.69 -31.71
N GLY A 346 11.48 39.20 -32.50
CA GLY A 346 12.17 40.46 -32.20
C GLY A 346 13.27 40.39 -31.13
N LYS A 347 13.55 39.21 -30.55
CA LYS A 347 14.65 39.02 -29.57
C LYS A 347 15.95 38.63 -30.28
N ALA A 348 17.09 39.14 -29.79
CA ALA A 348 18.40 38.69 -30.23
C ALA A 348 18.70 37.30 -29.65
N LEU A 349 19.21 36.38 -30.48
CA LEU A 349 19.54 35.01 -30.07
C LEU A 349 21.06 34.81 -29.93
N PRO A 350 21.53 33.99 -28.97
CA PRO A 350 20.73 33.32 -27.94
C PRO A 350 20.22 34.31 -26.88
N VAL A 351 19.01 34.08 -26.39
CA VAL A 351 18.46 34.81 -25.24
C VAL A 351 19.12 34.29 -23.96
N ASP A 352 19.54 35.19 -23.09
CA ASP A 352 20.05 34.82 -21.77
C ASP A 352 18.91 34.38 -20.86
N VAL A 353 19.09 33.22 -20.22
CA VAL A 353 18.05 32.59 -19.40
C VAL A 353 18.59 32.04 -18.09
N TYR A 354 17.70 31.94 -17.12
CA TYR A 354 17.96 31.39 -15.79
C TYR A 354 17.07 30.18 -15.57
N LEU A 355 17.69 29.08 -15.11
CA LEU A 355 17.00 27.81 -14.90
C LEU A 355 16.67 27.61 -13.42
N GLY A 356 15.38 27.50 -13.09
CA GLY A 356 14.92 27.02 -11.79
C GLY A 356 14.55 25.54 -11.85
N ILE A 357 15.05 24.74 -10.91
CA ILE A 357 14.69 23.32 -10.77
C ILE A 357 14.10 23.09 -9.37
N ASP A 358 12.82 22.76 -9.28
CA ASP A 358 12.19 22.30 -8.05
C ASP A 358 12.10 20.77 -8.07
N VAL A 359 12.81 20.13 -7.15
CA VAL A 359 12.91 18.67 -7.08
C VAL A 359 12.13 18.16 -5.87
N GLY A 360 10.83 18.04 -6.06
CA GLY A 360 9.95 17.40 -5.11
C GLY A 360 10.05 15.88 -5.14
N SER A 361 9.49 15.27 -4.10
CA SER A 361 9.38 13.81 -3.96
C SER A 361 8.22 13.20 -4.76
N VAL A 362 7.28 14.03 -5.24
CA VAL A 362 6.16 13.64 -6.09
C VAL A 362 6.31 14.19 -7.50
N SER A 363 6.66 15.47 -7.62
CA SER A 363 6.88 16.16 -8.89
C SER A 363 8.26 16.79 -8.97
N THR A 364 8.73 16.97 -10.20
CA THR A 364 9.91 17.75 -10.54
C THR A 364 9.50 18.80 -11.56
N ASN A 365 9.89 20.04 -11.30
CA ASN A 365 9.55 21.18 -12.13
C ASN A 365 10.84 21.83 -12.64
N LEU A 366 10.87 22.18 -13.93
CA LEU A 366 11.94 22.98 -14.53
C LEU A 366 11.30 24.23 -15.14
N VAL A 367 11.83 25.40 -14.83
CA VAL A 367 11.33 26.68 -15.34
C VAL A 367 12.50 27.49 -15.88
N LEU A 368 12.34 28.00 -17.10
CA LEU A 368 13.26 28.96 -17.71
C LEU A 368 12.67 30.36 -17.68
N VAL A 369 13.46 31.33 -17.25
CA VAL A 369 13.10 32.75 -17.19
C VAL A 369 14.14 33.58 -17.93
N ASP A 370 13.74 34.62 -18.69
CA ASP A 370 14.68 35.58 -19.31
C ASP A 370 15.04 36.75 -18.38
N ASP A 371 15.92 37.66 -18.84
CA ASP A 371 16.30 38.89 -18.11
C ASP A 371 15.14 39.87 -17.87
N ASP A 372 14.07 39.77 -18.66
CA ASP A 372 12.84 40.56 -18.51
C ASP A 372 11.83 39.85 -17.58
N ASP A 373 12.27 38.77 -16.91
CA ASP A 373 11.54 37.88 -16.03
C ASP A 373 10.37 37.10 -16.68
N ASN A 374 10.33 36.98 -17.99
CA ASN A 374 9.30 36.23 -18.69
C ASN A 374 9.59 34.73 -18.62
N ILE A 375 8.55 33.94 -18.32
CA ILE A 375 8.63 32.47 -18.35
C ILE A 375 8.68 32.01 -19.81
N ILE A 376 9.80 31.40 -20.20
CA ILE A 376 10.01 30.86 -21.55
C ILE A 376 9.41 29.46 -21.67
N LYS A 377 9.65 28.62 -20.66
CA LYS A 377 9.24 27.22 -20.65
C LYS A 377 9.07 26.74 -19.23
N GLU A 378 8.06 25.90 -19.06
CA GLU A 378 7.80 25.13 -17.84
C GLU A 378 7.70 23.65 -18.22
N ILE A 379 8.31 22.80 -17.41
CA ILE A 379 8.14 21.35 -17.44
C ILE A 379 7.65 20.94 -16.05
N TYR A 380 6.49 20.29 -15.99
CA TYR A 380 5.95 19.68 -14.77
C TYR A 380 5.77 18.18 -14.99
N VAL A 381 6.55 17.37 -14.28
CA VAL A 381 6.56 15.91 -14.45
C VAL A 381 6.62 15.20 -13.10
N ARG A 382 6.15 13.96 -13.03
CA ARG A 382 6.29 13.14 -11.81
C ARG A 382 7.75 12.74 -11.59
N THR A 383 8.23 12.87 -10.36
CA THR A 383 9.58 12.43 -9.96
C THR A 383 9.69 10.91 -9.97
N ASP A 384 8.61 10.20 -9.62
CA ASP A 384 8.51 8.74 -9.60
C ASP A 384 9.70 8.04 -8.90
N GLY A 385 10.17 8.66 -7.81
CA GLY A 385 11.32 8.17 -7.02
C GLY A 385 12.65 8.17 -7.78
N ARG A 386 12.75 8.85 -8.92
CA ARG A 386 13.92 8.86 -9.80
C ARG A 386 14.33 10.31 -10.14
N PRO A 387 14.66 11.14 -9.13
CA PRO A 387 14.90 12.58 -9.34
C PRO A 387 16.01 12.85 -10.35
N ILE A 388 17.11 12.09 -10.32
CA ILE A 388 18.25 12.27 -11.24
C ILE A 388 17.83 12.00 -12.68
N GLU A 389 17.11 10.89 -12.93
CA GLU A 389 16.66 10.52 -14.28
C GLU A 389 15.65 11.53 -14.83
N VAL A 390 14.72 11.97 -13.99
CA VAL A 390 13.66 12.92 -14.37
C VAL A 390 14.23 14.29 -14.70
N VAL A 391 15.16 14.81 -13.88
CA VAL A 391 15.85 16.08 -14.17
C VAL A 391 16.66 15.97 -15.45
N ASN A 392 17.46 14.92 -15.63
CA ASN A 392 18.24 14.71 -16.85
C ASN A 392 17.36 14.68 -18.11
N ARG A 393 16.21 14.03 -18.04
CA ARG A 393 15.24 14.04 -19.15
C ARG A 393 14.71 15.44 -19.41
N GLY A 394 14.28 16.18 -18.37
CA GLY A 394 13.79 17.55 -18.53
C GLY A 394 14.83 18.51 -19.12
N LEU A 395 16.10 18.37 -18.74
CA LEU A 395 17.21 19.14 -19.32
C LEU A 395 17.43 18.81 -20.80
N ARG A 396 17.34 17.53 -21.19
CA ARG A 396 17.41 17.13 -22.60
C ARG A 396 16.24 17.68 -23.41
N ASP A 397 15.02 17.62 -22.86
CA ASP A 397 13.84 18.17 -23.51
C ASP A 397 14.01 19.69 -23.75
N ILE A 398 14.62 20.42 -22.80
CA ILE A 398 14.97 21.83 -22.96
C ILE A 398 16.04 22.02 -24.05
N GLU A 399 17.11 21.23 -24.03
CA GLU A 399 18.20 21.32 -25.01
C GLU A 399 17.71 21.06 -26.44
N GLU A 400 16.92 20.01 -26.64
CA GLU A 400 16.36 19.62 -27.94
C GLU A 400 15.41 20.69 -28.50
N GLU A 401 14.58 21.30 -27.64
CA GLU A 401 13.59 22.27 -28.09
C GLU A 401 14.17 23.69 -28.23
N LEU A 402 15.03 24.12 -27.30
CA LEU A 402 15.43 25.51 -27.14
C LEU A 402 16.94 25.76 -27.24
N GLY A 403 17.79 24.73 -27.22
CA GLY A 403 19.24 24.86 -27.00
C GLY A 403 19.96 25.83 -27.94
N SER A 404 19.53 25.96 -29.21
CA SER A 404 20.12 26.92 -30.16
C SER A 404 19.64 28.36 -29.98
N ARG A 405 18.57 28.58 -29.21
CA ARG A 405 17.88 29.86 -29.01
C ARG A 405 18.16 30.49 -27.66
N ILE A 406 18.71 29.73 -26.71
CA ILE A 406 18.93 30.19 -25.33
C ILE A 406 20.37 29.97 -24.89
N ARG A 407 20.80 30.73 -23.89
CA ARG A 407 22.04 30.53 -23.15
C ARG A 407 21.72 30.52 -21.67
N VAL A 408 21.90 29.37 -21.01
CA VAL A 408 21.66 29.25 -19.57
C VAL A 408 22.80 29.93 -18.81
N CYS A 409 22.50 31.05 -18.16
CA CYS A 409 23.47 31.89 -17.45
C CYS A 409 23.66 31.49 -15.99
N ALA A 410 22.60 31.02 -15.33
CA ALA A 410 22.67 30.47 -13.98
C ALA A 410 21.56 29.44 -13.74
N THR A 411 21.79 28.57 -12.76
CA THR A 411 20.84 27.56 -12.31
C THR A 411 20.59 27.65 -10.82
N GLY A 412 19.34 27.73 -10.43
CA GLY A 412 18.88 27.62 -9.04
C GLY A 412 18.15 26.31 -8.80
N THR A 413 18.36 25.71 -7.62
CA THR A 413 17.63 24.51 -7.21
C THR A 413 16.87 24.72 -5.90
N THR A 414 15.69 24.11 -5.81
CA THR A 414 14.90 24.02 -4.59
C THR A 414 14.20 22.67 -4.54
N GLY A 415 13.35 22.47 -3.54
CA GLY A 415 12.71 21.20 -3.31
C GLY A 415 13.47 20.32 -2.33
N SER A 416 12.88 19.17 -2.08
CA SER A 416 13.40 18.14 -1.19
C SER A 416 14.71 17.53 -1.74
N GLY A 417 14.85 17.44 -3.07
CA GLY A 417 16.03 16.91 -3.77
C GLY A 417 17.08 17.97 -4.16
N ARG A 418 16.95 19.22 -3.69
CA ARG A 418 17.77 20.36 -4.11
C ARG A 418 19.27 20.18 -3.94
N GLU A 419 19.71 19.56 -2.83
CA GLU A 419 21.15 19.40 -2.58
C GLU A 419 21.77 18.39 -3.54
N LEU A 420 21.09 17.25 -3.72
CA LEU A 420 21.51 16.20 -4.64
C LEU A 420 21.57 16.71 -6.08
N ILE A 421 20.48 17.34 -6.55
CA ILE A 421 20.42 17.83 -7.92
C ILE A 421 21.30 19.06 -8.11
N GLY A 422 21.34 19.97 -7.13
CA GLY A 422 22.21 21.15 -7.14
C GLY A 422 23.68 20.77 -7.29
N ALA A 423 24.15 19.73 -6.60
CA ALA A 423 25.50 19.21 -6.80
C ALA A 423 25.72 18.61 -8.20
N LEU A 424 24.72 17.91 -8.75
CA LEU A 424 24.84 17.27 -10.07
C LEU A 424 24.83 18.26 -11.24
N VAL A 425 24.02 19.31 -11.16
CA VAL A 425 23.94 20.35 -12.20
C VAL A 425 24.91 21.50 -11.96
N SER A 426 25.70 21.44 -10.89
CA SER A 426 26.57 22.54 -10.44
C SER A 426 25.81 23.86 -10.28
N ALA A 427 24.66 23.80 -9.58
CA ALA A 427 23.79 24.95 -9.39
C ALA A 427 24.51 26.10 -8.69
N ASP A 428 24.31 27.31 -9.21
CA ASP A 428 24.84 28.56 -8.64
C ASP A 428 24.19 28.89 -7.29
N THR A 429 22.95 28.43 -7.08
CA THR A 429 22.23 28.63 -5.83
C THR A 429 21.36 27.43 -5.47
N ILE A 430 21.35 27.09 -4.17
CA ILE A 430 20.53 26.04 -3.59
C ILE A 430 19.72 26.70 -2.48
N ASN A 431 18.41 26.82 -2.66
CA ASN A 431 17.54 27.56 -1.76
C ASN A 431 16.48 26.66 -1.14
N ASP A 432 16.14 26.93 0.11
CA ASP A 432 14.97 26.34 0.77
C ASP A 432 13.67 26.70 0.04
N GLU A 433 12.73 25.74 0.04
CA GLU A 433 11.43 25.85 -0.63
C GLU A 433 10.61 27.05 -0.14
N ILE A 434 10.69 27.37 1.15
CA ILE A 434 9.99 28.52 1.74
C ILE A 434 10.44 29.83 1.07
N THR A 435 11.75 30.00 0.88
CA THR A 435 12.33 31.18 0.23
C THR A 435 11.94 31.22 -1.24
N ALA A 436 12.00 30.08 -1.93
CA ALA A 436 11.61 29.98 -3.34
C ALA A 436 10.12 30.32 -3.56
N HIS A 437 9.22 29.75 -2.74
CA HIS A 437 7.79 30.07 -2.78
C HIS A 437 7.51 31.54 -2.51
N LYS A 438 8.12 32.11 -1.46
CA LYS A 438 7.99 33.53 -1.14
C LYS A 438 8.41 34.40 -2.31
N THR A 439 9.59 34.13 -2.88
CA THR A 439 10.12 34.91 -4.01
C THR A 439 9.22 34.79 -5.24
N GLY A 440 8.79 33.59 -5.60
CA GLY A 440 7.89 33.37 -6.75
C GLY A 440 6.50 33.98 -6.56
N ALA A 441 5.92 33.86 -5.36
CA ALA A 441 4.60 34.41 -5.06
C ALA A 441 4.61 35.95 -5.07
N LEU A 442 5.62 36.60 -4.46
CA LEU A 442 5.76 38.04 -4.52
C LEU A 442 5.95 38.52 -5.96
N TYR A 443 6.83 37.87 -6.71
CA TYR A 443 7.07 38.14 -8.12
C TYR A 443 5.79 38.09 -8.97
N ILE A 444 5.01 37.01 -8.84
CA ILE A 444 3.75 36.83 -9.57
C ILE A 444 2.72 37.88 -9.13
N SER A 445 2.60 38.14 -7.83
CA SER A 445 1.61 39.06 -7.29
C SER A 445 1.85 40.50 -7.75
N GLU A 446 3.11 40.95 -7.81
CA GLU A 446 3.46 42.31 -8.24
C GLU A 446 3.21 42.55 -9.74
N ARG A 447 3.27 41.49 -10.56
CA ARG A 447 3.06 41.59 -12.02
C ARG A 447 1.64 41.31 -12.48
N LEU A 448 0.97 40.33 -11.87
CA LEU A 448 -0.34 39.85 -12.34
C LEU A 448 -1.52 40.29 -11.46
N GLN A 449 -1.24 40.94 -10.32
CA GLN A 449 -2.24 41.48 -9.40
C GLN A 449 -1.86 42.90 -8.93
N GLU A 450 -2.85 43.65 -8.43
CA GLU A 450 -2.64 44.99 -7.86
C GLU A 450 -2.35 44.94 -6.34
N GLN A 451 -2.43 43.75 -5.73
CA GLN A 451 -2.27 43.54 -4.29
C GLN A 451 -1.12 42.57 -4.01
N LYS A 452 -0.32 42.90 -3.00
CA LYS A 452 0.76 42.04 -2.53
C LYS A 452 0.19 40.84 -1.78
N VAL A 453 0.78 39.67 -1.99
CA VAL A 453 0.46 38.45 -1.24
C VAL A 453 1.06 38.53 0.16
N ASP A 454 0.22 38.33 1.17
CA ASP A 454 0.62 38.20 2.59
C ASP A 454 0.67 36.73 3.06
N THR A 455 -0.08 35.83 2.42
CA THR A 455 -0.24 34.44 2.88
C THR A 455 -0.15 33.48 1.71
N ILE A 456 0.71 32.46 1.84
CA ILE A 456 0.83 31.37 0.85
C ILE A 456 0.30 30.08 1.48
N PHE A 457 -0.66 29.47 0.78
CA PHE A 457 -1.05 28.08 1.00
C PHE A 457 -0.47 27.20 -0.08
N GLU A 458 0.38 26.27 0.33
CA GLU A 458 0.95 25.24 -0.52
C GLU A 458 0.41 23.89 -0.05
N ILE A 459 -0.28 23.17 -0.93
CA ILE A 459 -0.76 21.81 -0.67
C ILE A 459 -0.09 20.88 -1.67
N GLY A 460 1.09 20.41 -1.28
CA GLY A 460 1.91 19.55 -2.08
C GLY A 460 1.43 18.10 -2.10
N GLY A 461 2.17 17.28 -2.84
CA GLY A 461 1.90 15.85 -2.92
C GLY A 461 2.18 15.10 -1.62
N GLN A 462 3.15 15.53 -0.80
CA GLN A 462 3.50 14.84 0.46
C GLN A 462 3.38 15.71 1.68
N ASP A 463 3.84 16.95 1.56
CA ASP A 463 3.78 17.97 2.58
C ASP A 463 2.85 19.10 2.16
N SER A 464 2.55 20.00 3.09
CA SER A 464 1.77 21.20 2.87
C SER A 464 2.32 22.28 3.77
N LYS A 465 2.37 23.50 3.25
CA LYS A 465 3.03 24.62 3.89
C LYS A 465 2.09 25.80 4.02
N PHE A 466 2.15 26.45 5.17
CA PHE A 466 1.62 27.76 5.44
C PHE A 466 2.80 28.72 5.54
N ILE A 467 2.74 29.85 4.84
CA ILE A 467 3.78 30.89 4.89
C ILE A 467 3.08 32.25 5.04
N SER A 468 3.47 33.00 6.07
CA SER A 468 3.03 34.38 6.31
C SER A 468 4.16 35.33 5.94
N ILE A 469 3.82 36.39 5.21
CA ILE A 469 4.72 37.38 4.66
C ILE A 469 4.28 38.77 5.13
N GLU A 470 5.23 39.52 5.69
CA GLU A 470 5.06 40.94 6.02
C GLU A 470 6.20 41.74 5.37
N ASP A 471 5.85 42.80 4.64
CA ASP A 471 6.80 43.66 3.93
C ASP A 471 7.84 42.91 3.06
N GLY A 472 7.42 41.80 2.45
CA GLY A 472 8.26 40.97 1.59
C GLY A 472 9.17 39.98 2.33
N VAL A 473 9.02 39.85 3.66
CA VAL A 473 9.80 38.94 4.52
C VAL A 473 8.89 37.87 5.11
N VAL A 474 9.38 36.62 5.18
CA VAL A 474 8.65 35.54 5.86
C VAL A 474 8.71 35.76 7.37
N VAL A 475 7.57 35.98 8.01
CA VAL A 475 7.46 36.23 9.45
C VAL A 475 6.98 35.01 10.25
N ASP A 476 6.24 34.11 9.61
CA ASP A 476 5.82 32.84 10.19
C ASP A 476 5.68 31.80 9.07
N PHE A 477 5.95 30.55 9.40
CA PHE A 477 5.67 29.43 8.51
C PHE A 477 5.39 28.15 9.30
N SER A 478 4.61 27.26 8.72
CA SER A 478 4.33 25.95 9.29
C SER A 478 4.24 24.92 8.20
N MET A 479 4.67 23.70 8.50
CA MET A 479 4.55 22.56 7.61
C MET A 479 3.83 21.44 8.34
N ASN A 480 3.10 20.59 7.63
CA ASN A 480 2.53 19.40 8.25
C ASN A 480 3.66 18.49 8.77
N GLU A 481 3.68 18.26 10.08
CA GLU A 481 4.57 17.28 10.69
C GLU A 481 4.06 15.87 10.36
N ALA A 482 4.49 15.37 9.20
CA ALA A 482 4.46 13.96 8.80
C ALA A 482 3.08 13.28 8.69
N CYS A 483 1.99 14.04 8.58
CA CYS A 483 0.67 13.50 8.31
C CYS A 483 0.23 13.80 6.86
N ALA A 484 -0.04 12.76 6.07
CA ALA A 484 -0.60 12.89 4.72
C ALA A 484 -2.09 13.26 4.73
N ALA A 485 -2.74 13.26 5.90
CA ALA A 485 -4.11 13.77 6.04
C ALA A 485 -4.06 15.29 5.78
N GLY A 486 -4.42 15.67 4.56
CA GLY A 486 -4.30 17.05 4.08
C GLY A 486 -3.41 17.26 2.86
N THR A 487 -2.82 16.22 2.25
CA THR A 487 -1.94 16.39 1.06
C THR A 487 -2.47 15.72 -0.21
N GLY A 488 -1.92 16.11 -1.37
CA GLY A 488 -2.36 15.60 -2.67
C GLY A 488 -2.24 14.08 -2.84
N SER A 489 -1.24 13.44 -2.22
CA SER A 489 -1.11 11.98 -2.29
C SER A 489 -2.25 11.22 -1.61
N PHE A 490 -2.89 11.81 -0.59
CA PHE A 490 -4.08 11.20 0.00
C PHE A 490 -5.23 11.16 -1.00
N LEU A 491 -5.47 12.27 -1.72
CA LEU A 491 -6.51 12.30 -2.76
C LEU A 491 -6.20 11.32 -3.89
N GLU A 492 -4.93 11.23 -4.31
CA GLU A 492 -4.49 10.27 -5.33
C GLU A 492 -4.79 8.82 -4.91
N GLU A 493 -4.44 8.45 -3.68
CA GLU A 493 -4.73 7.11 -3.14
C GLU A 493 -6.23 6.82 -3.06
N GLN A 494 -7.06 7.80 -2.65
CA GLN A 494 -8.51 7.58 -2.59
C GLN A 494 -9.14 7.55 -3.98
N ALA A 495 -8.66 8.36 -4.93
CA ALA A 495 -9.12 8.37 -6.30
C ALA A 495 -8.89 7.01 -6.98
N GLU A 496 -7.68 6.46 -6.87
CA GLU A 496 -7.33 5.15 -7.43
C GLU A 496 -8.24 4.04 -6.89
N ARG A 497 -8.50 4.04 -5.58
CA ARG A 497 -9.40 3.06 -4.94
C ARG A 497 -10.86 3.21 -5.36
N LEU A 498 -11.33 4.43 -5.60
CA LEU A 498 -12.66 4.70 -6.13
C LEU A 498 -12.76 4.41 -7.63
N GLY A 499 -11.65 4.01 -8.28
CA GLY A 499 -11.56 3.73 -9.69
C GLY A 499 -11.70 4.99 -10.55
N ILE A 500 -11.19 6.13 -10.08
CA ILE A 500 -11.23 7.42 -10.79
C ILE A 500 -9.84 8.04 -10.92
N SER A 501 -9.61 8.79 -11.98
CA SER A 501 -8.38 9.55 -12.19
C SER A 501 -8.35 10.79 -11.29
N ILE A 502 -7.26 10.97 -10.54
CA ILE A 502 -7.02 12.21 -9.78
C ILE A 502 -6.93 13.43 -10.71
N VAL A 503 -6.42 13.24 -11.93
CA VAL A 503 -6.33 14.29 -12.96
C VAL A 503 -7.64 14.31 -13.75
N LYS A 504 -8.28 15.49 -13.84
CA LYS A 504 -9.58 15.77 -14.49
C LYS A 504 -10.81 15.16 -13.81
N GLU A 505 -10.90 13.84 -13.69
CA GLU A 505 -12.14 13.17 -13.23
C GLU A 505 -12.51 13.51 -11.79
N PHE A 506 -11.54 13.51 -10.87
CA PHE A 506 -11.79 13.84 -9.47
C PHE A 506 -12.44 15.22 -9.31
N SER A 507 -11.87 16.25 -9.96
CA SER A 507 -12.40 17.61 -9.90
C SER A 507 -13.83 17.69 -10.47
N ALA A 508 -14.06 17.09 -11.64
CA ALA A 508 -15.38 17.09 -12.27
C ALA A 508 -16.45 16.43 -11.38
N LEU A 509 -16.13 15.30 -10.73
CA LEU A 509 -17.02 14.63 -9.80
C LEU A 509 -17.25 15.45 -8.53
N ALA A 510 -16.20 16.05 -7.97
CA ALA A 510 -16.31 16.89 -6.77
C ALA A 510 -17.27 18.06 -6.98
N PHE A 511 -17.18 18.76 -8.12
CA PHE A 511 -18.05 19.88 -8.43
C PHE A 511 -19.47 19.47 -8.87
N ALA A 512 -19.68 18.22 -9.29
CA ALA A 512 -21.01 17.69 -9.61
C ALA A 512 -21.83 17.31 -8.37
N SER A 513 -21.22 17.26 -7.18
CA SER A 513 -21.90 16.90 -5.94
C SER A 513 -22.93 17.96 -5.53
N ALA A 514 -24.12 17.49 -5.15
CA ALA A 514 -25.18 18.32 -4.56
C ALA A 514 -25.21 18.22 -3.02
N ALA A 515 -24.57 17.20 -2.44
CA ALA A 515 -24.61 16.93 -1.01
C ALA A 515 -23.29 16.33 -0.48
N PRO A 516 -22.17 17.07 -0.49
CA PRO A 516 -20.87 16.55 -0.08
C PRO A 516 -20.89 15.93 1.33
N VAL A 517 -20.24 14.78 1.46
CA VAL A 517 -20.12 14.03 2.72
C VAL A 517 -19.20 14.76 3.69
N GLN A 518 -19.62 14.91 4.95
CA GLN A 518 -18.73 15.38 6.00
C GLN A 518 -17.97 14.21 6.63
N PHE A 519 -16.71 14.03 6.21
CA PHE A 519 -15.78 13.15 6.93
C PHE A 519 -15.32 13.81 8.22
N GLY A 520 -15.02 12.99 9.24
CA GLY A 520 -14.43 13.49 10.48
C GLY A 520 -12.99 13.97 10.30
N GLU A 521 -12.51 14.80 11.23
CA GLU A 521 -11.13 15.29 11.29
C GLU A 521 -10.16 14.21 11.78
N ARG A 522 -9.98 13.15 11.00
CA ARG A 522 -9.20 11.97 11.40
C ARG A 522 -8.07 11.66 10.42
N CYS A 523 -7.16 10.78 10.84
CA CYS A 523 -6.06 10.27 10.00
C CYS A 523 -6.61 9.60 8.73
N THR A 524 -5.82 9.57 7.66
CA THR A 524 -6.16 8.99 6.35
C THR A 524 -6.74 7.57 6.45
N VAL A 525 -6.20 6.74 7.35
CA VAL A 525 -6.67 5.37 7.62
C VAL A 525 -8.12 5.31 8.11
N PHE A 526 -8.53 6.28 8.94
CA PHE A 526 -9.91 6.34 9.44
C PHE A 526 -10.87 6.88 8.39
N ILE A 527 -10.43 7.87 7.60
CA ILE A 527 -11.23 8.35 6.47
C ILE A 527 -11.49 7.22 5.49
N GLU A 528 -10.52 6.33 5.25
CA GLU A 528 -10.70 5.13 4.44
C GLU A 528 -11.82 4.20 4.97
N SER A 529 -11.88 3.95 6.28
CA SER A 529 -12.95 3.17 6.89
C SER A 529 -14.32 3.84 6.71
N ASP A 530 -14.37 5.16 6.83
CA ASP A 530 -15.59 5.95 6.64
C ASP A 530 -16.04 5.91 5.17
N ILE A 531 -15.13 6.02 4.19
CA ILE A 531 -15.43 5.86 2.76
C ILE A 531 -16.06 4.49 2.49
N ASN A 532 -15.48 3.41 2.98
CA ASN A 532 -16.01 2.06 2.78
C ASN A 532 -17.41 1.91 3.37
N THR A 533 -17.67 2.53 4.52
CA THR A 533 -18.99 2.57 5.14
C THR A 533 -19.99 3.30 4.25
N HIS A 534 -19.62 4.46 3.68
CA HIS A 534 -20.46 5.23 2.77
C HIS A 534 -20.74 4.49 1.44
N ILE A 535 -19.74 3.77 0.90
CA ILE A 535 -19.90 2.92 -0.28
C ILE A 535 -20.91 1.79 0.01
N GLN A 536 -20.77 1.11 1.15
CA GLN A 536 -21.71 0.06 1.56
C GLN A 536 -23.14 0.57 1.78
N GLN A 537 -23.28 1.83 2.20
CA GLN A 537 -24.56 2.51 2.36
C GLN A 537 -25.15 3.04 1.05
N GLY A 538 -24.43 2.92 -0.07
CA GLY A 538 -24.89 3.40 -1.38
C GLY A 538 -24.87 4.92 -1.54
N THR A 539 -23.97 5.60 -0.83
CA THR A 539 -23.77 7.06 -0.99
C THR A 539 -23.26 7.36 -2.41
N ASP A 540 -23.73 8.46 -3.01
CA ASP A 540 -23.30 8.86 -4.34
C ASP A 540 -21.78 9.13 -4.37
N LYS A 541 -21.12 8.67 -5.45
CA LYS A 541 -19.67 8.80 -5.58
C LYS A 541 -19.23 10.26 -5.62
N ALA A 542 -20.01 11.16 -6.26
CA ALA A 542 -19.71 12.58 -6.30
C ALA A 542 -19.70 13.20 -4.89
N ASP A 543 -20.67 12.81 -4.04
CA ASP A 543 -20.78 13.30 -2.67
C ASP A 543 -19.58 12.85 -1.79
N ILE A 544 -19.13 11.60 -1.98
CA ILE A 544 -17.90 11.09 -1.34
C ILE A 544 -16.68 11.90 -1.81
N VAL A 545 -16.52 12.09 -3.13
CA VAL A 545 -15.37 12.79 -3.72
C VAL A 545 -15.30 14.26 -3.29
N ALA A 546 -16.44 14.96 -3.27
CA ALA A 546 -16.53 16.32 -2.77
C ALA A 546 -16.20 16.41 -1.27
N GLY A 547 -16.66 15.43 -0.48
CA GLY A 547 -16.30 15.31 0.93
C GLY A 547 -14.79 15.15 1.15
N LEU A 548 -14.10 14.42 0.27
CA LEU A 548 -12.63 14.27 0.35
C LEU A 548 -11.90 15.59 0.08
N ALA A 549 -12.40 16.41 -0.86
CA ALA A 549 -11.84 17.74 -1.10
C ALA A 549 -11.96 18.65 0.14
N TYR A 550 -13.14 18.66 0.79
CA TYR A 550 -13.32 19.35 2.07
C TYR A 550 -12.40 18.82 3.16
N SER A 551 -12.24 17.50 3.25
CA SER A 551 -11.37 16.87 4.25
C SER A 551 -9.92 17.33 4.10
N ILE A 552 -9.42 17.53 2.88
CA ILE A 552 -8.08 18.11 2.66
C ILE A 552 -7.98 19.53 3.22
N ALA A 553 -8.91 20.41 2.83
CA ALA A 553 -8.88 21.80 3.24
C ALA A 553 -9.02 21.96 4.76
N LEU A 554 -9.97 21.23 5.37
CA LEU A 554 -10.18 21.24 6.83
C LEU A 554 -8.97 20.69 7.59
N ASN A 555 -8.39 19.58 7.12
CA ASN A 555 -7.17 19.06 7.73
C ASN A 555 -6.00 20.03 7.60
N TYR A 556 -5.85 20.71 6.46
CA TYR A 556 -4.82 21.73 6.27
C TYR A 556 -4.99 22.89 7.28
N LEU A 557 -6.20 23.44 7.38
CA LEU A 557 -6.50 24.53 8.32
C LEU A 557 -6.23 24.11 9.78
N ASN A 558 -6.69 22.92 10.18
CA ASN A 558 -6.59 22.48 11.57
C ASN A 558 -5.19 21.99 11.94
N ARG A 559 -4.44 21.39 11.01
CA ARG A 559 -3.16 20.73 11.30
C ARG A 559 -1.93 21.53 10.88
N VAL A 560 -2.05 22.38 9.87
CA VAL A 560 -0.94 23.20 9.34
C VAL A 560 -1.11 24.65 9.80
N VAL A 561 -2.25 25.27 9.49
CA VAL A 561 -2.49 26.68 9.86
C VAL A 561 -2.62 26.81 11.39
N ARG A 562 -3.35 25.92 12.06
CA ARG A 562 -3.49 25.86 13.53
C ARG A 562 -3.90 27.21 14.17
N GLY A 563 -4.82 27.93 13.52
CA GLY A 563 -5.31 29.22 14.02
C GLY A 563 -4.38 30.41 13.80
N ARG A 564 -3.31 30.26 12.99
CA ARG A 564 -2.52 31.39 12.49
C ARG A 564 -3.38 32.34 11.65
N LYS A 565 -2.97 33.61 11.62
CA LYS A 565 -3.62 34.67 10.84
C LYS A 565 -3.51 34.36 9.34
N ILE A 566 -4.60 34.61 8.61
CA ILE A 566 -4.67 34.53 7.15
C ILE A 566 -5.17 35.90 6.69
N GLY A 567 -4.46 36.55 5.76
CA GLY A 567 -4.75 37.92 5.32
C GLY A 567 -4.21 38.96 6.28
#